data_AF-A0A7V9LGR6-F1
#
_entry.id   AF-A0A7V9LGR6-F1
#
_cell.length_a   1.000
_cell.length_b   1.000
_cell.length_c   1.000
_cell.angle_alpha   90.00
_cell.angle_beta   90.00
_cell.angle_gamma   90.00
#
_symmetry.space_group_name_H-M   'P 1'
#
loop_
_entity.id
_entity.type
_entity.pdbx_description
1 polymer ?
#
loop_
_entity_poly.entity_id
_entity_poly.type
_entity_poly.pdbx_seq_one_letter_code
_entity_poly.pdbx_strand_id
1 'polypeptide(L)'
;MPYVEGFGTYPFGEEWLFDAVARSHLPVLDVADRLTMTVTPVLADQLEADGVGERMLEFLKRHRLGAAERDAAGAEPELRAAAENEAEHYEAAIARLTELGGDALGAFQEAGTEGRVALMASAATHAVLPKLATRAGRRLQLDAGLRSHERRFGPPAGVWLPECAYAPGIETLLAERGISCTCLDQSPFERGREAFAPMLLPGGPVAFTIDWPAVELVWSHGGYPSAPAYLEYHRLSGEGSRLWSISGEPYDPAAARKRAADDARAFLASVRERLERYTGETGRRGLCVFAIDTELLGHWWAEGPWWLQELVGAAEEEGVRMLTLPEALVAHEAVERPVHEGSWGEGKSLETWDSPDVADLVWGARRLELRMLRAMGDPSLSAAAAERAARELLAVQSSDWAFMDHRGQAGDYPFRRTLTHAEAMLEAIDSSEAPEPGMRNLAPDLSLSPLLEP
;
A
#
# COMPACT_ATOMS: atom_id res chain seq x y z
N MET A 1 2.06 4.62 0.22
CA MET A 1 2.70 5.79 0.85
C MET A 1 4.07 6.02 0.21
N PRO A 2 4.31 7.12 -0.52
CA PRO A 2 5.63 7.45 -1.05
C PRO A 2 6.63 7.85 0.05
N TYR A 3 7.90 8.04 -0.31
CA TYR A 3 8.90 8.59 0.61
C TYR A 3 8.57 10.07 0.91
N VAL A 4 8.08 10.38 2.11
CA VAL A 4 7.70 11.74 2.55
C VAL A 4 8.50 12.21 3.77
N GLU A 5 9.15 11.29 4.46
CA GLU A 5 9.99 11.54 5.63
C GLU A 5 11.13 12.51 5.31
N GLY A 6 11.27 13.57 6.12
CA GLY A 6 12.21 14.67 5.87
C GLY A 6 11.77 15.74 4.86
N PHE A 7 10.61 15.60 4.19
CA PHE A 7 10.13 16.53 3.15
C PHE A 7 8.96 17.43 3.60
N GLY A 8 9.03 17.94 4.82
CA GLY A 8 7.98 18.77 5.43
C GLY A 8 7.00 17.98 6.29
N THR A 9 6.21 18.70 7.09
CA THR A 9 5.23 18.08 8.03
C THR A 9 3.78 18.37 7.64
N TYR A 10 3.49 19.55 7.05
CA TYR A 10 2.12 20.00 6.72
C TYR A 10 2.14 20.94 5.50
N PRO A 11 1.14 20.91 4.59
CA PRO A 11 -0.03 20.01 4.52
C PRO A 11 0.25 18.67 3.82
N PHE A 12 1.50 18.46 3.38
CA PHE A 12 1.96 17.27 2.67
C PHE A 12 3.33 16.88 3.23
N GLY A 13 3.48 15.65 3.73
CA GLY A 13 4.71 15.23 4.41
C GLY A 13 4.50 14.12 5.44
N GLU A 14 5.23 14.20 6.55
CA GLU A 14 5.20 13.18 7.62
C GLU A 14 3.80 12.98 8.25
N GLU A 15 2.92 13.99 8.22
CA GLU A 15 1.57 13.82 8.78
C GLU A 15 0.75 12.72 8.09
N TRP A 16 0.94 12.52 6.79
CA TRP A 16 0.24 11.48 6.05
C TRP A 16 0.60 10.10 6.57
N LEU A 17 1.89 9.90 6.87
CA LEU A 17 2.38 8.66 7.48
C LEU A 17 1.80 8.48 8.87
N PHE A 18 1.81 9.53 9.70
CA PHE A 18 1.36 9.46 11.08
C PHE A 18 -0.14 9.20 11.20
N ASP A 19 -0.96 9.86 10.38
CA ASP A 19 -2.39 9.62 10.32
C ASP A 19 -2.72 8.24 9.75
N ALA A 20 -1.97 7.75 8.75
CA ALA A 20 -2.16 6.40 8.23
C ALA A 20 -1.87 5.34 9.30
N VAL A 21 -0.80 5.49 10.08
CA VAL A 21 -0.47 4.57 11.18
C VAL A 21 -1.57 4.57 12.23
N ALA A 22 -1.97 5.76 12.71
CA ALA A 22 -2.94 5.88 13.79
C ALA A 22 -4.36 5.45 13.38
N ARG A 23 -4.83 5.87 12.20
CA ARG A 23 -6.21 5.63 11.77
C ARG A 23 -6.40 4.29 11.08
N SER A 24 -5.37 3.74 10.44
CA SER A 24 -5.48 2.58 9.57
C SER A 24 -4.58 1.43 10.00
N HIS A 25 -3.25 1.59 9.97
CA HIS A 25 -2.35 0.45 10.13
C HIS A 25 -2.51 -0.24 11.49
N LEU A 26 -2.48 0.50 12.61
CA LEU A 26 -2.64 -0.11 13.94
C LEU A 26 -4.03 -0.77 14.10
N PRO A 27 -5.17 -0.09 13.85
CA PRO A 27 -6.48 -0.71 13.99
C PRO A 27 -6.70 -1.93 13.08
N VAL A 28 -6.18 -1.91 11.85
CA VAL A 28 -6.27 -3.05 10.92
C VAL A 28 -5.44 -4.22 11.44
N LEU A 29 -4.20 -3.97 11.88
CA LEU A 29 -3.34 -5.01 12.43
C LEU A 29 -3.90 -5.61 13.72
N ASP A 30 -4.57 -4.82 14.58
CA ASP A 30 -5.14 -5.31 15.84
C ASP A 30 -6.30 -6.30 15.62
N VAL A 31 -7.01 -6.23 14.49
CA VAL A 31 -8.15 -7.10 14.17
C VAL A 31 -7.86 -8.14 13.08
N ALA A 32 -6.66 -8.10 12.48
CA ALA A 32 -6.28 -9.01 11.42
C ALA A 32 -6.23 -10.46 11.88
N ASP A 33 -6.79 -11.36 11.08
CA ASP A 33 -6.58 -12.80 11.17
C ASP A 33 -6.64 -13.41 9.76
N ARG A 34 -5.69 -14.30 9.45
CA ARG A 34 -5.52 -14.94 8.13
C ARG A 34 -5.57 -13.97 6.94
N LEU A 35 -5.01 -12.78 7.09
CA LEU A 35 -4.91 -11.79 6.02
C LEU A 35 -3.56 -11.89 5.30
N THR A 36 -3.49 -11.38 4.08
CA THR A 36 -2.22 -11.13 3.40
C THR A 36 -2.05 -9.63 3.22
N MET A 37 -0.90 -9.10 3.63
CA MET A 37 -0.64 -7.65 3.62
C MET A 37 0.73 -7.38 3.01
N THR A 38 0.82 -6.35 2.18
CA THR A 38 2.10 -5.88 1.67
C THR A 38 2.57 -4.71 2.51
N VAL A 39 3.79 -4.78 3.01
CA VAL A 39 4.50 -3.61 3.55
C VAL A 39 5.52 -3.19 2.52
N THR A 40 5.25 -2.09 1.82
CA THR A 40 6.21 -1.60 0.82
C THR A 40 7.53 -1.24 1.51
N PRO A 41 8.69 -1.55 0.89
CA PRO A 41 10.00 -1.22 1.45
C PRO A 41 10.14 0.25 1.86
N VAL A 42 9.70 1.18 1.00
CA VAL A 42 9.70 2.62 1.30
C VAL A 42 8.84 3.02 2.51
N LEU A 43 7.75 2.30 2.80
CA LEU A 43 6.98 2.52 4.03
C LEU A 43 7.78 2.02 5.25
N ALA A 44 8.30 0.80 5.19
CA ALA A 44 9.07 0.22 6.30
C ALA A 44 10.33 1.03 6.62
N ASP A 45 11.02 1.52 5.59
CA ASP A 45 12.18 2.41 5.70
C ASP A 45 11.83 3.71 6.47
N GLN A 46 10.65 4.29 6.22
CA GLN A 46 10.19 5.49 6.94
C GLN A 46 9.79 5.18 8.39
N LEU A 47 9.17 4.04 8.64
CA LEU A 47 8.78 3.61 9.99
C LEU A 47 9.98 3.22 10.88
N GLU A 48 11.13 2.90 10.27
CA GLU A 48 12.40 2.65 10.97
C GLU A 48 13.29 3.89 11.10
N ALA A 49 12.90 5.04 10.52
CA ALA A 49 13.76 6.21 10.54
C ALA A 49 14.01 6.70 11.99
N ASP A 50 15.25 7.12 12.27
CA ASP A 50 15.65 7.55 13.61
C ASP A 50 14.69 8.63 14.17
N GLY A 51 14.19 8.38 15.37
CA GLY A 51 13.27 9.27 16.09
C GLY A 51 11.86 9.40 15.48
N VAL A 52 11.47 8.60 14.47
CA VAL A 52 10.15 8.72 13.85
C VAL A 52 9.01 8.44 14.82
N GLY A 53 9.16 7.44 15.70
CA GLY A 53 8.16 7.12 16.73
C GLY A 53 7.93 8.26 17.72
N GLU A 54 9.00 8.96 18.13
CA GLU A 54 8.91 10.13 19.01
C GLU A 54 8.15 11.28 18.34
N ARG A 55 8.51 11.60 17.08
CA ARG A 55 7.81 12.62 16.28
C ARG A 55 6.35 12.28 16.05
N MET A 56 6.06 11.01 15.77
CA MET A 56 4.69 10.52 15.57
C MET A 56 3.87 10.66 16.86
N LEU A 57 4.39 10.21 18.01
CA LEU A 57 3.71 10.34 19.29
C LEU A 57 3.48 11.81 19.68
N GLU A 58 4.47 12.68 19.49
CA GLU A 58 4.31 14.12 19.72
C GLU A 58 3.22 14.69 18.81
N PHE A 59 3.25 14.36 17.52
CA PHE A 59 2.27 14.82 16.56
C PHE A 59 0.85 14.41 16.93
N LEU A 60 0.63 13.12 17.19
CA LEU A 60 -0.69 12.59 17.54
C LEU A 60 -1.22 13.22 18.83
N LYS A 61 -0.40 13.32 19.88
CA LYS A 61 -0.81 13.95 21.16
C LYS A 61 -1.16 15.42 20.98
N ARG A 62 -0.27 16.18 20.33
CA ARG A 62 -0.37 17.64 20.27
C ARG A 62 -1.40 18.13 19.25
N HIS A 63 -1.46 17.50 18.09
CA HIS A 63 -2.22 18.00 16.94
C HIS A 63 -3.50 17.23 16.68
N ARG A 64 -3.55 15.92 16.93
CA ARG A 64 -4.76 15.11 16.68
C ARG A 64 -5.61 14.96 17.94
N LEU A 65 -5.09 14.33 18.99
CA LEU A 65 -5.80 14.17 20.26
C LEU A 65 -6.15 15.53 20.87
N GLY A 66 -5.20 16.45 20.97
CA GLY A 66 -5.47 17.78 21.51
C GLY A 66 -6.53 18.56 20.73
N ALA A 67 -6.68 18.35 19.42
CA ALA A 67 -7.77 18.94 18.64
C ALA A 67 -9.12 18.28 18.95
N ALA A 68 -9.15 16.94 18.98
CA ALA A 68 -10.34 16.17 19.32
C ALA A 68 -10.85 16.47 20.75
N GLU A 69 -9.96 16.61 21.73
CA GLU A 69 -10.33 17.00 23.11
C GLU A 69 -10.95 18.41 23.18
N ARG A 70 -10.44 19.36 22.38
CA ARG A 70 -11.03 20.72 22.32
C ARG A 70 -12.41 20.70 21.67
N ASP A 71 -12.59 19.92 20.61
CA ASP A 71 -13.91 19.69 20.02
C ASP A 71 -14.86 19.04 21.03
N ALA A 72 -14.43 18.00 21.74
CA ALA A 72 -15.26 17.30 22.73
C ALA A 72 -15.66 18.22 23.90
N ALA A 73 -14.75 19.05 24.40
CA ALA A 73 -15.02 20.01 25.46
C ALA A 73 -15.99 21.14 25.03
N GLY A 74 -15.92 21.56 23.76
CA GLY A 74 -16.77 22.60 23.17
C GLY A 74 -18.04 22.09 22.49
N ALA A 75 -18.23 20.78 22.38
CA ALA A 75 -19.30 20.19 21.57
C ALA A 75 -20.70 20.45 22.13
N GLU A 76 -21.56 20.96 21.24
CA GLU A 76 -23.01 20.95 21.41
C GLU A 76 -23.51 19.52 21.73
N PRO A 77 -24.62 19.36 22.47
CA PRO A 77 -25.08 18.05 22.93
C PRO A 77 -25.22 16.99 21.82
N GLU A 78 -25.60 17.41 20.61
CA GLU A 78 -25.82 16.54 19.46
C GLU A 78 -24.52 16.03 18.82
N LEU A 79 -23.41 16.77 18.95
CA LEU A 79 -22.09 16.41 18.39
C LEU A 79 -21.17 15.75 19.42
N ARG A 80 -21.59 15.70 20.69
CA ARG A 80 -20.77 15.21 21.80
C ARG A 80 -20.24 13.80 21.56
N ALA A 81 -21.12 12.88 21.17
CA ALA A 81 -20.74 11.48 20.93
C ALA A 81 -19.74 11.32 19.78
N ALA A 82 -19.90 12.11 18.71
CA ALA A 82 -18.95 12.12 17.59
C ALA A 82 -17.56 12.63 18.02
N ALA A 83 -17.53 13.71 18.79
CA ALA A 83 -16.30 14.33 19.26
C ALA A 83 -15.56 13.46 20.28
N GLU A 84 -16.29 12.86 21.22
CA GLU A 84 -15.74 11.90 22.19
C GLU A 84 -15.17 10.67 21.46
N ASN A 85 -15.87 10.12 20.46
CA ASN A 85 -15.37 8.99 19.67
C ASN A 85 -14.08 9.31 18.90
N GLU A 86 -13.95 10.51 18.32
CA GLU A 86 -12.69 10.90 17.64
C GLU A 86 -11.53 11.03 18.65
N ALA A 87 -11.79 11.54 19.86
CA ALA A 87 -10.77 11.58 20.92
C ALA A 87 -10.35 10.17 21.37
N GLU A 88 -11.33 9.30 21.66
CA GLU A 88 -11.09 7.90 22.04
C GLU A 88 -10.28 7.14 20.98
N HIS A 89 -10.52 7.42 19.69
CA HIS A 89 -9.75 6.83 18.60
C HIS A 89 -8.25 7.18 18.68
N TYR A 90 -7.91 8.47 18.84
CA TYR A 90 -6.51 8.87 18.96
C TYR A 90 -5.89 8.45 20.29
N GLU A 91 -6.65 8.43 21.39
CA GLU A 91 -6.19 7.88 22.66
C GLU A 91 -5.79 6.41 22.52
N ALA A 92 -6.61 5.59 21.86
CA ALA A 92 -6.31 4.18 21.61
C ALA A 92 -5.06 4.01 20.75
N ALA A 93 -4.94 4.76 19.65
CA ALA A 93 -3.76 4.71 18.78
C ALA A 93 -2.47 5.13 19.51
N ILE A 94 -2.53 6.20 20.33
CA ILE A 94 -1.41 6.67 21.14
C ILE A 94 -1.04 5.64 22.21
N ALA A 95 -2.02 5.02 22.87
CA ALA A 95 -1.79 3.97 23.85
C ALA A 95 -1.08 2.78 23.20
N ARG A 96 -1.62 2.28 22.08
CA ARG A 96 -1.03 1.15 21.33
C ARG A 96 0.40 1.46 20.87
N LEU A 97 0.63 2.64 20.31
CA LEU A 97 1.97 3.04 19.89
C LEU A 97 2.93 3.21 21.08
N THR A 98 2.43 3.66 22.24
CA THR A 98 3.24 3.76 23.47
C THR A 98 3.61 2.38 24.02
N GLU A 99 2.70 1.39 23.96
CA GLU A 99 2.97 0.00 24.32
C GLU A 99 4.07 -0.62 23.45
N LEU A 100 4.08 -0.27 22.16
CA LEU A 100 5.13 -0.63 21.20
C LEU A 100 6.43 0.18 21.38
N GLY A 101 6.51 1.08 22.37
CA GLY A 101 7.69 1.93 22.58
C GLY A 101 7.95 2.93 21.46
N GLY A 102 6.92 3.27 20.66
CA GLY A 102 7.04 4.09 19.46
C GLY A 102 7.39 3.32 18.19
N ASP A 103 7.57 2.00 18.25
CA ASP A 103 7.89 1.15 17.11
C ASP A 103 6.62 0.72 16.35
N ALA A 104 6.18 1.57 15.43
CA ALA A 104 5.03 1.27 14.57
C ALA A 104 5.27 0.07 13.63
N LEU A 105 6.52 -0.16 13.19
CA LEU A 105 6.86 -1.33 12.37
C LEU A 105 6.73 -2.63 13.17
N GLY A 106 7.03 -2.58 14.47
CA GLY A 106 6.86 -3.66 15.43
C GLY A 106 5.45 -4.28 15.41
N ALA A 107 4.41 -3.48 15.17
CA ALA A 107 3.03 -4.00 15.04
C ALA A 107 2.87 -4.95 13.85
N PHE A 108 3.51 -4.67 12.71
CA PHE A 108 3.50 -5.55 11.54
C PHE A 108 4.29 -6.83 11.81
N GLN A 109 5.44 -6.71 12.47
CA GLN A 109 6.27 -7.85 12.86
C GLN A 109 5.56 -8.77 13.86
N GLU A 110 4.86 -8.20 14.83
CA GLU A 110 4.01 -8.90 15.80
C GLU A 110 2.93 -9.70 15.05
N ALA A 111 2.14 -9.05 14.19
CA ALA A 111 1.08 -9.71 13.43
C ALA A 111 1.59 -10.80 12.48
N GLY A 112 2.76 -10.60 11.87
CA GLY A 112 3.43 -11.60 11.04
C GLY A 112 3.91 -12.82 11.84
N THR A 113 4.55 -12.58 12.99
CA THR A 113 5.10 -13.63 13.86
C THR A 113 3.98 -14.48 14.50
N GLU A 114 2.86 -13.85 14.82
CA GLU A 114 1.67 -14.52 15.35
C GLU A 114 0.87 -15.29 14.29
N GLY A 115 1.24 -15.17 13.01
CA GLY A 115 0.57 -15.83 11.89
C GLY A 115 -0.79 -15.26 11.53
N ARG A 116 -1.16 -14.10 12.10
CA ARG A 116 -2.39 -13.36 11.79
C ARG A 116 -2.34 -12.71 10.41
N VAL A 117 -1.14 -12.33 9.97
CA VAL A 117 -0.89 -11.71 8.67
C VAL A 117 0.26 -12.43 7.96
N ALA A 118 0.05 -12.87 6.72
CA ALA A 118 1.13 -13.21 5.81
C ALA A 118 1.65 -11.93 5.14
N LEU A 119 2.89 -11.55 5.46
CA LEU A 119 3.50 -10.35 4.88
C LEU A 119 4.10 -10.66 3.50
N MET A 120 3.85 -9.78 2.53
CA MET A 120 4.41 -9.83 1.18
C MET A 120 5.38 -8.68 0.93
N ALA A 121 6.34 -8.91 0.03
CA ALA A 121 7.28 -7.88 -0.42
C ALA A 121 6.70 -7.04 -1.57
N SER A 122 7.41 -5.97 -1.92
CA SER A 122 7.15 -5.17 -3.13
C SER A 122 8.47 -4.59 -3.66
N ALA A 123 8.41 -3.82 -4.75
CA ALA A 123 9.55 -3.05 -5.24
C ALA A 123 9.96 -1.96 -4.23
N ALA A 124 11.25 -1.60 -4.20
CA ALA A 124 11.82 -0.69 -3.20
C ALA A 124 11.02 0.61 -3.00
N THR A 125 10.63 1.27 -4.08
CA THR A 125 9.86 2.53 -4.04
C THR A 125 8.55 2.43 -4.80
N HIS A 126 7.97 1.22 -4.86
CA HIS A 126 6.71 0.98 -5.56
C HIS A 126 6.77 1.39 -7.06
N ALA A 127 7.91 1.18 -7.72
CA ALA A 127 8.05 1.54 -9.13
C ALA A 127 7.26 0.62 -10.07
N VAL A 128 6.55 1.18 -11.05
CA VAL A 128 5.87 0.41 -12.11
C VAL A 128 6.92 -0.31 -12.97
N LEU A 129 7.22 -1.58 -12.62
CA LEU A 129 8.34 -2.34 -13.20
C LEU A 129 8.31 -2.41 -14.73
N PRO A 130 7.15 -2.58 -15.41
CA PRO A 130 7.09 -2.51 -16.87
C PRO A 130 7.60 -1.20 -17.49
N LYS A 131 7.57 -0.08 -16.74
CA LYS A 131 7.95 1.26 -17.24
C LYS A 131 9.39 1.66 -16.94
N LEU A 132 10.13 0.85 -16.20
CA LEU A 132 11.58 1.03 -16.03
C LEU A 132 12.32 0.75 -17.34
N ALA A 133 13.42 1.49 -17.56
CA ALA A 133 14.08 1.54 -18.86
C ALA A 133 14.82 0.24 -19.20
N THR A 134 15.38 -0.42 -18.19
CA THR A 134 16.30 -1.54 -18.35
C THR A 134 15.97 -2.69 -17.39
N ARG A 135 16.49 -3.87 -17.72
CA ARG A 135 16.45 -5.02 -16.82
C ARG A 135 17.18 -4.75 -15.50
N ALA A 136 18.32 -4.05 -15.57
CA ALA A 136 19.11 -3.65 -14.40
C ALA A 136 18.29 -2.78 -13.44
N GLY A 137 17.54 -1.79 -13.94
CA GLY A 137 16.64 -0.97 -13.12
C GLY A 137 15.52 -1.78 -12.45
N ARG A 138 14.91 -2.72 -13.18
CA ARG A 138 13.89 -3.63 -12.61
C ARG A 138 14.47 -4.53 -11.52
N ARG A 139 15.67 -5.08 -11.74
CA ARG A 139 16.39 -5.88 -10.75
C ARG A 139 16.77 -5.05 -9.53
N LEU A 140 17.26 -3.83 -9.71
CA LEU A 140 17.58 -2.90 -8.63
C LEU A 140 16.38 -2.71 -7.69
N GLN A 141 15.21 -2.39 -8.25
CA GLN A 141 13.96 -2.18 -7.52
C GLN A 141 13.50 -3.44 -6.78
N LEU A 142 13.49 -4.58 -7.46
CA LEU A 142 13.01 -5.83 -6.88
C LEU A 142 14.00 -6.37 -5.82
N ASP A 143 15.30 -6.35 -6.07
CA ASP A 143 16.32 -6.88 -5.16
C ASP A 143 16.44 -6.03 -3.89
N ALA A 144 16.38 -4.70 -4.02
CA ALA A 144 16.34 -3.82 -2.85
C ALA A 144 15.07 -4.06 -2.03
N GLY A 145 13.92 -4.26 -2.69
CA GLY A 145 12.67 -4.57 -2.01
C GLY A 145 12.67 -5.92 -1.28
N LEU A 146 13.21 -6.97 -1.92
CA LEU A 146 13.33 -8.29 -1.30
C LEU A 146 14.28 -8.30 -0.10
N ARG A 147 15.46 -7.67 -0.21
CA ARG A 147 16.39 -7.52 0.93
C ARG A 147 15.75 -6.75 2.09
N SER A 148 15.04 -5.67 1.75
CA SER A 148 14.32 -4.83 2.69
C SER A 148 13.26 -5.64 3.46
N HIS A 149 12.51 -6.49 2.77
CA HIS A 149 11.54 -7.39 3.37
C HIS A 149 12.19 -8.50 4.20
N GLU A 150 13.19 -9.19 3.66
CA GLU A 150 13.83 -10.34 4.28
C GLU A 150 14.47 -9.99 5.63
N ARG A 151 15.12 -8.83 5.73
CA ARG A 151 15.69 -8.34 6.99
C ARG A 151 14.64 -8.19 8.10
N ARG A 152 13.42 -7.80 7.76
CA ARG A 152 12.38 -7.42 8.72
C ARG A 152 11.41 -8.55 9.05
N PHE A 153 11.10 -9.37 8.06
CA PHE A 153 9.98 -10.31 8.11
C PHE A 153 10.37 -11.74 7.69
N GLY A 154 11.62 -11.95 7.25
CA GLY A 154 12.06 -13.21 6.66
C GLY A 154 11.69 -13.36 5.17
N PRO A 155 11.98 -14.50 4.55
CA PRO A 155 11.82 -14.66 3.10
C PRO A 155 10.34 -14.58 2.66
N PRO A 156 10.00 -13.71 1.68
CA PRO A 156 8.63 -13.59 1.22
C PRO A 156 8.26 -14.74 0.27
N ALA A 157 7.07 -15.32 0.46
CA ALA A 157 6.51 -16.27 -0.50
C ALA A 157 6.05 -15.60 -1.81
N GLY A 158 5.68 -14.32 -1.73
CA GLY A 158 5.10 -13.59 -2.84
C GLY A 158 5.43 -12.09 -2.82
N VAL A 159 5.19 -11.45 -3.97
CA VAL A 159 5.43 -10.02 -4.20
C VAL A 159 4.15 -9.37 -4.70
N TRP A 160 3.75 -8.26 -4.09
CA TRP A 160 2.80 -7.34 -4.70
C TRP A 160 3.55 -6.50 -5.74
N LEU A 161 3.27 -6.75 -7.01
CA LEU A 161 3.78 -5.90 -8.08
C LEU A 161 3.16 -4.51 -7.91
N PRO A 162 3.96 -3.44 -7.95
CA PRO A 162 3.40 -2.09 -7.86
C PRO A 162 2.28 -1.90 -8.88
N GLU A 163 1.11 -1.52 -8.38
CA GLU A 163 -0.11 -1.32 -9.17
C GLU A 163 -0.67 -2.59 -9.84
N CYS A 164 -0.28 -3.78 -9.36
CA CYS A 164 -0.45 -5.03 -10.10
C CYS A 164 0.05 -4.94 -11.55
N ALA A 165 1.00 -4.02 -11.83
CA ALA A 165 1.41 -3.70 -13.18
C ALA A 165 2.27 -4.83 -13.75
N TYR A 166 1.73 -5.48 -14.76
CA TYR A 166 2.33 -6.63 -15.39
C TYR A 166 2.50 -6.39 -16.88
N ALA A 167 3.63 -6.86 -17.40
CA ALA A 167 3.88 -7.07 -18.81
C ALA A 167 4.65 -8.38 -18.97
N PRO A 168 4.52 -9.10 -20.10
CA PRO A 168 5.26 -10.33 -20.35
C PRO A 168 6.77 -10.15 -20.09
N GLY A 169 7.35 -11.08 -19.34
CA GLY A 169 8.74 -11.07 -18.89
C GLY A 169 8.92 -10.66 -17.41
N ILE A 170 7.92 -10.05 -16.76
CA ILE A 170 7.97 -9.78 -15.31
C ILE A 170 8.01 -11.08 -14.51
N GLU A 171 7.28 -12.11 -14.94
CA GLU A 171 7.27 -13.43 -14.32
C GLU A 171 8.65 -14.09 -14.30
N THR A 172 9.49 -13.81 -15.30
CA THR A 172 10.88 -14.30 -15.34
C THR A 172 11.71 -13.64 -14.24
N LEU A 173 11.51 -12.35 -13.98
CA LEU A 173 12.22 -11.65 -12.89
C LEU A 173 11.85 -12.22 -11.53
N LEU A 174 10.57 -12.55 -11.34
CA LEU A 174 10.05 -13.19 -10.13
C LEU A 174 10.63 -14.60 -9.94
N ALA A 175 10.58 -15.43 -10.99
CA ALA A 175 11.08 -16.80 -10.97
C ALA A 175 12.58 -16.87 -10.66
N GLU A 176 13.39 -15.97 -11.24
CA GLU A 176 14.83 -15.87 -10.96
C GLU A 176 15.17 -15.62 -9.48
N ARG A 177 14.21 -15.11 -8.70
CA ARG A 177 14.35 -14.79 -7.27
C ARG A 177 13.60 -15.77 -6.37
N GLY A 178 13.06 -16.85 -6.93
CA GLY A 178 12.30 -17.84 -6.18
C GLY A 178 10.94 -17.34 -5.67
N ILE A 179 10.42 -16.24 -6.22
CA ILE A 179 9.11 -15.71 -5.83
C ILE A 179 8.02 -16.60 -6.41
N SER A 180 7.16 -17.13 -5.52
CA SER A 180 6.20 -18.17 -5.88
C SER A 180 4.85 -17.61 -6.30
N CYS A 181 4.46 -16.42 -5.81
CA CYS A 181 3.19 -15.83 -6.18
C CYS A 181 3.15 -14.29 -6.26
N THR A 182 2.14 -13.77 -6.96
CA THR A 182 1.80 -12.35 -7.05
C THR A 182 0.28 -12.17 -7.23
N CYS A 183 -0.18 -10.92 -7.25
CA CYS A 183 -1.56 -10.57 -7.62
C CYS A 183 -1.56 -9.83 -8.96
N LEU A 184 -2.55 -10.12 -9.80
CA LEU A 184 -2.76 -9.44 -11.08
C LEU A 184 -4.22 -9.01 -11.24
N ASP A 185 -4.43 -7.95 -12.00
CA ASP A 185 -5.74 -7.66 -12.59
C ASP A 185 -5.77 -8.22 -14.03
N GLN A 186 -6.68 -9.14 -14.28
CA GLN A 186 -6.96 -9.70 -15.61
C GLN A 186 -8.44 -9.57 -15.98
N SER A 187 -9.20 -8.77 -15.21
CA SER A 187 -10.66 -8.64 -15.35
C SER A 187 -11.16 -8.23 -16.74
N PRO A 188 -10.43 -7.46 -17.58
CA PRO A 188 -10.87 -7.19 -18.96
C PRO A 188 -10.84 -8.42 -19.86
N PHE A 189 -10.04 -9.43 -19.51
CA PHE A 189 -9.78 -10.62 -20.31
C PHE A 189 -10.49 -11.87 -19.76
N GLU A 190 -10.90 -11.81 -18.49
CA GLU A 190 -11.58 -12.90 -17.81
C GLU A 190 -13.07 -12.95 -18.13
N ARG A 191 -13.62 -14.16 -18.23
CA ARG A 191 -15.05 -14.40 -18.45
C ARG A 191 -15.66 -15.14 -17.27
N GLY A 192 -16.85 -14.70 -16.88
CA GLY A 192 -17.63 -15.38 -15.84
C GLY A 192 -16.94 -15.32 -14.48
N ARG A 193 -16.39 -16.45 -14.03
CA ARG A 193 -15.77 -16.63 -12.70
C ARG A 193 -14.33 -17.12 -12.79
N GLU A 194 -13.67 -16.83 -13.90
CA GLU A 194 -12.26 -17.15 -14.13
C GLU A 194 -11.34 -16.55 -13.06
N ALA A 195 -11.71 -15.41 -12.46
CA ALA A 195 -11.00 -14.82 -11.33
C ALA A 195 -10.86 -15.76 -10.12
N PHE A 196 -11.70 -16.80 -9.99
CA PHE A 196 -11.68 -17.72 -8.85
C PHE A 196 -10.69 -18.87 -8.97
N ALA A 197 -9.96 -18.94 -10.07
CA ALA A 197 -8.89 -19.89 -10.28
C ALA A 197 -7.56 -19.12 -10.39
N PRO A 198 -6.56 -19.43 -9.54
CA PRO A 198 -5.22 -18.87 -9.70
C PRO A 198 -4.66 -19.20 -11.10
N MET A 199 -3.85 -18.30 -11.64
CA MET A 199 -3.19 -18.46 -12.94
C MET A 199 -1.77 -18.97 -12.78
N LEU A 200 -1.36 -19.96 -13.59
CA LEU A 200 0.04 -20.34 -13.70
C LEU A 200 0.73 -19.44 -14.73
N LEU A 201 1.69 -18.63 -14.29
CA LEU A 201 2.48 -17.78 -15.18
C LEU A 201 3.61 -18.59 -15.85
N PRO A 202 4.08 -18.15 -17.03
CA PRO A 202 5.28 -18.71 -17.63
C PRO A 202 6.46 -18.74 -16.65
N GLY A 203 7.16 -19.86 -16.57
CA GLY A 203 8.31 -20.02 -15.65
C GLY A 203 7.95 -20.43 -14.22
N GLY A 204 6.67 -20.57 -13.86
CA GLY A 204 6.23 -21.23 -12.63
C GLY A 204 5.54 -20.38 -11.55
N PRO A 205 5.76 -19.05 -11.42
CA PRO A 205 5.02 -18.25 -10.43
C PRO A 205 3.51 -18.31 -10.65
N VAL A 206 2.75 -18.21 -9.56
CA VAL A 206 1.27 -18.19 -9.59
C VAL A 206 0.76 -16.76 -9.45
N ALA A 207 -0.13 -16.34 -10.33
CA ALA A 207 -0.86 -15.09 -10.20
C ALA A 207 -2.26 -15.34 -9.61
N PHE A 208 -2.55 -14.67 -8.50
CA PHE A 208 -3.88 -14.55 -7.95
C PHE A 208 -4.61 -13.38 -8.63
N THR A 209 -5.75 -13.66 -9.25
CA THR A 209 -6.49 -12.67 -10.01
C THR A 209 -7.52 -11.98 -9.13
N ILE A 210 -7.49 -10.65 -9.11
CA ILE A 210 -8.37 -9.84 -8.27
C ILE A 210 -9.81 -9.97 -8.76
N ASP A 211 -10.72 -10.29 -7.84
CA ASP A 211 -12.13 -10.32 -8.13
C ASP A 211 -12.77 -8.93 -7.97
N TRP A 212 -12.95 -8.24 -9.09
CA TRP A 212 -13.55 -6.91 -9.13
C TRP A 212 -14.99 -6.83 -8.63
N PRO A 213 -15.87 -7.81 -8.91
CA PRO A 213 -17.21 -7.77 -8.33
C PRO A 213 -17.25 -7.74 -6.80
N ALA A 214 -16.23 -8.28 -6.09
CA ALA A 214 -16.12 -8.14 -4.64
C ALA A 214 -15.49 -6.80 -4.27
N VAL A 215 -14.44 -6.39 -4.99
CA VAL A 215 -13.80 -5.08 -4.80
C VAL A 215 -14.82 -3.96 -4.92
N GLU A 216 -15.68 -3.96 -5.94
CA GLU A 216 -16.69 -2.92 -6.19
C GLU A 216 -17.74 -2.77 -5.07
N LEU A 217 -17.97 -3.80 -4.25
CA LEU A 217 -18.85 -3.69 -3.08
C LEU A 217 -18.28 -2.74 -2.02
N VAL A 218 -16.95 -2.57 -1.99
CA VAL A 218 -16.24 -1.70 -1.04
C VAL A 218 -15.69 -0.47 -1.75
N TRP A 219 -15.05 -0.66 -2.90
CA TRP A 219 -14.32 0.36 -3.64
C TRP A 219 -15.08 0.83 -4.88
N SER A 220 -16.23 1.45 -4.66
CA SER A 220 -17.00 2.15 -5.70
C SER A 220 -17.82 3.28 -5.08
N HIS A 221 -18.33 4.21 -5.91
CA HIS A 221 -19.20 5.31 -5.44
C HIS A 221 -20.51 4.83 -4.77
N GLY A 222 -20.91 3.59 -5.03
CA GLY A 222 -22.10 2.97 -4.43
C GLY A 222 -21.79 1.86 -3.45
N GLY A 223 -20.51 1.66 -3.10
CA GLY A 223 -20.06 0.63 -2.18
C GLY A 223 -20.43 0.95 -0.72
N TYR A 224 -20.16 -0.01 0.18
CA TYR A 224 -20.45 0.13 1.60
C TYR A 224 -19.91 1.44 2.20
N PRO A 225 -18.66 1.88 1.94
CA PRO A 225 -18.10 3.10 2.54
C PRO A 225 -18.90 4.39 2.25
N SER A 226 -19.78 4.39 1.24
CA SER A 226 -20.65 5.53 0.93
C SER A 226 -21.97 5.53 1.71
N ALA A 227 -22.14 4.65 2.69
CA ALA A 227 -23.37 4.58 3.48
C ALA A 227 -23.63 5.90 4.24
N PRO A 228 -24.87 6.43 4.24
CA PRO A 228 -25.18 7.71 4.88
C PRO A 228 -24.86 7.80 6.38
N ALA A 229 -24.76 6.65 7.06
CA ALA A 229 -24.48 6.56 8.49
C ALA A 229 -22.97 6.66 8.82
N TYR A 230 -22.09 6.45 7.83
CA TYR A 230 -20.64 6.50 8.04
C TYR A 230 -20.12 7.93 8.12
N LEU A 231 -18.95 8.08 8.73
CA LEU A 231 -18.27 9.33 8.96
C LEU A 231 -17.91 10.01 7.63
N GLU A 232 -18.23 11.29 7.50
CA GLU A 232 -17.86 12.11 6.35
C GLU A 232 -16.37 12.49 6.44
N TYR A 233 -15.60 12.02 5.46
CA TYR A 233 -14.16 12.23 5.41
C TYR A 233 -13.76 13.71 5.22
N HIS A 234 -14.48 14.44 4.36
CA HIS A 234 -14.05 15.76 3.89
C HIS A 234 -14.46 16.91 4.82
N ARG A 235 -15.41 16.67 5.73
CA ARG A 235 -15.98 17.71 6.59
C ARG A 235 -15.29 17.72 7.94
N LEU A 236 -14.45 18.72 8.14
CA LEU A 236 -13.73 18.96 9.40
C LEU A 236 -14.43 20.03 10.26
N SER A 237 -14.29 19.90 11.56
CA SER A 237 -14.64 20.92 12.56
C SER A 237 -13.67 22.12 12.46
N GLY A 238 -13.93 23.15 13.27
CA GLY A 238 -12.99 24.27 13.40
C GLY A 238 -11.62 23.87 13.98
N GLU A 239 -11.57 22.80 14.79
CA GLU A 239 -10.34 22.27 15.36
C GLU A 239 -9.69 21.18 14.49
N GLY A 240 -10.42 20.65 13.49
CA GLY A 240 -9.91 19.68 12.53
C GLY A 240 -10.39 18.23 12.70
N SER A 241 -11.40 17.98 13.54
CA SER A 241 -11.98 16.63 13.74
C SER A 241 -13.13 16.34 12.77
N ARG A 242 -13.39 15.07 12.48
CA ARG A 242 -14.53 14.62 11.69
C ARG A 242 -15.70 14.31 12.63
N LEU A 243 -16.81 15.07 12.51
CA LEU A 243 -17.92 15.02 13.47
C LEU A 243 -19.30 14.73 12.86
N TRP A 244 -19.36 14.58 11.53
CA TRP A 244 -20.62 14.40 10.81
C TRP A 244 -20.59 13.12 10.00
N SER A 245 -21.76 12.55 9.77
CA SER A 245 -21.95 11.46 8.83
C SER A 245 -22.05 11.97 7.39
N ILE A 246 -21.92 11.07 6.41
CA ILE A 246 -22.09 11.35 4.98
C ILE A 246 -23.48 11.95 4.69
N SER A 247 -24.50 11.62 5.50
CA SER A 247 -25.83 12.25 5.39
C SER A 247 -25.86 13.74 5.74
N GLY A 248 -24.82 14.27 6.38
CA GLY A 248 -24.73 15.64 6.88
C GLY A 248 -25.15 15.80 8.34
N GLU A 249 -25.80 14.79 8.91
CA GLU A 249 -26.22 14.72 10.32
C GLU A 249 -25.03 14.47 11.27
N PRO A 250 -25.14 14.80 12.57
CA PRO A 250 -24.18 14.39 13.58
C PRO A 250 -23.83 12.90 13.47
N TYR A 251 -22.54 12.58 13.54
CA TYR A 251 -22.10 11.19 13.45
C TYR A 251 -22.51 10.40 14.71
N ASP A 252 -23.12 9.22 14.51
CA ASP A 252 -23.46 8.27 15.58
C ASP A 252 -22.56 7.03 15.47
N PRO A 253 -21.53 6.93 16.33
CA PRO A 253 -20.59 5.80 16.30
C PRO A 253 -21.25 4.44 16.50
N ALA A 254 -22.31 4.36 17.31
CA ALA A 254 -22.98 3.09 17.60
C ALA A 254 -23.79 2.62 16.39
N ALA A 255 -24.49 3.53 15.72
CA ALA A 255 -25.20 3.23 14.48
C ALA A 255 -24.23 2.84 13.36
N ALA A 256 -23.12 3.56 13.21
CA ALA A 256 -22.09 3.29 12.23
C ALA A 256 -21.41 1.92 12.46
N ARG A 257 -21.09 1.57 13.71
CA ARG A 257 -20.55 0.25 14.06
C ARG A 257 -21.51 -0.89 13.72
N LYS A 258 -22.81 -0.72 14.03
CA LYS A 258 -23.83 -1.71 13.63
C LYS A 258 -23.88 -1.86 12.11
N ARG A 259 -23.86 -0.73 11.39
CA ARG A 259 -23.88 -0.74 9.93
C ARG A 259 -22.66 -1.46 9.33
N ALA A 260 -21.46 -1.24 9.88
CA ALA A 260 -20.25 -1.96 9.51
C ALA A 260 -20.38 -3.47 9.68
N ALA A 261 -21.00 -3.93 10.76
CA ALA A 261 -21.25 -5.36 10.96
C ALA A 261 -22.24 -5.93 9.93
N ASP A 262 -23.34 -5.23 9.67
CA ASP A 262 -24.33 -5.62 8.65
C ASP A 262 -23.70 -5.70 7.25
N ASP A 263 -22.87 -4.72 6.88
CA ASP A 263 -22.18 -4.67 5.58
C ASP A 263 -21.09 -5.76 5.45
N ALA A 264 -20.42 -6.14 6.54
CA ALA A 264 -19.46 -7.25 6.57
C ALA A 264 -20.14 -8.60 6.29
N ARG A 265 -21.28 -8.86 6.95
CA ARG A 265 -22.06 -10.08 6.71
C ARG A 265 -22.66 -10.13 5.31
N ALA A 266 -23.10 -8.98 4.78
CA ALA A 266 -23.56 -8.88 3.41
C ALA A 266 -22.44 -9.19 2.40
N PHE A 267 -21.22 -8.71 2.65
CA PHE A 267 -20.04 -9.03 1.84
C PHE A 267 -19.75 -10.55 1.85
N LEU A 268 -19.69 -11.17 3.04
CA LEU A 268 -19.46 -12.61 3.18
C LEU A 268 -20.53 -13.45 2.46
N ALA A 269 -21.80 -13.08 2.59
CA ALA A 269 -22.90 -13.74 1.91
C ALA A 269 -22.76 -13.66 0.37
N SER A 270 -22.36 -12.50 -0.16
CA SER A 270 -22.10 -12.30 -1.59
C SER A 270 -20.94 -13.17 -2.09
N VAL A 271 -19.83 -13.20 -1.34
CA VAL A 271 -18.66 -14.04 -1.64
C VAL A 271 -19.06 -15.52 -1.63
N ARG A 272 -19.76 -15.99 -0.59
CA ARG A 272 -20.24 -17.38 -0.48
C ARG A 272 -21.07 -17.77 -1.70
N GLU A 273 -22.11 -17.01 -2.03
CA GLU A 273 -23.03 -17.32 -3.14
C GLU A 273 -22.27 -17.49 -4.46
N ARG A 274 -21.28 -16.63 -4.70
CA ARG A 274 -20.47 -16.68 -5.92
C ARG A 274 -19.52 -17.86 -5.94
N LEU A 275 -18.89 -18.20 -4.81
CA LEU A 275 -18.02 -19.38 -4.69
C LEU A 275 -18.81 -20.68 -4.84
N GLU A 276 -20.00 -20.76 -4.25
CA GLU A 276 -20.92 -21.90 -4.42
C GLU A 276 -21.33 -22.07 -5.88
N ARG A 277 -21.65 -20.98 -6.56
CA ARG A 277 -22.00 -21.00 -7.98
C ARG A 277 -20.83 -21.48 -8.85
N TYR A 278 -19.62 -20.98 -8.62
CA TYR A 278 -18.42 -21.47 -9.30
C TYR A 278 -18.18 -22.97 -9.05
N THR A 279 -18.38 -23.41 -7.81
CA THR A 279 -18.25 -24.82 -7.44
C THR A 279 -19.30 -25.68 -8.15
N GLY A 280 -20.54 -25.20 -8.25
CA GLY A 280 -21.62 -25.89 -8.99
C GLY A 280 -21.38 -25.96 -10.50
N GLU A 281 -20.77 -24.92 -11.09
CA GLU A 281 -20.46 -24.85 -12.52
C GLU A 281 -19.24 -25.69 -12.91
N THR A 282 -18.22 -25.76 -12.06
CA THR A 282 -16.90 -26.33 -12.39
C THR A 282 -16.55 -27.61 -11.64
N GLY A 283 -17.24 -27.91 -10.53
CA GLY A 283 -16.87 -28.98 -9.60
C GLY A 283 -15.60 -28.70 -8.79
N ARG A 284 -14.99 -27.52 -8.93
CA ARG A 284 -13.74 -27.12 -8.23
C ARG A 284 -14.04 -26.09 -7.14
N ARG A 285 -13.27 -26.12 -6.06
CA ARG A 285 -13.31 -25.06 -5.03
C ARG A 285 -12.72 -23.77 -5.61
N GLY A 286 -13.50 -22.70 -5.60
CA GLY A 286 -13.03 -21.37 -6.01
C GLY A 286 -12.30 -20.63 -4.89
N LEU A 287 -11.53 -19.62 -5.26
CA LEU A 287 -10.85 -18.69 -4.36
C LEU A 287 -11.27 -17.26 -4.71
N CYS A 288 -11.84 -16.50 -3.78
CA CYS A 288 -12.13 -15.08 -4.01
C CYS A 288 -10.94 -14.25 -3.51
N VAL A 289 -10.24 -13.56 -4.40
CA VAL A 289 -9.15 -12.64 -4.05
C VAL A 289 -9.71 -11.24 -4.00
N PHE A 290 -9.88 -10.71 -2.79
CA PHE A 290 -10.29 -9.33 -2.53
C PHE A 290 -9.05 -8.52 -2.10
N ALA A 291 -8.74 -7.46 -2.83
CA ALA A 291 -7.59 -6.60 -2.57
C ALA A 291 -8.02 -5.13 -2.58
N ILE A 292 -7.53 -4.37 -1.60
CA ILE A 292 -7.78 -2.94 -1.41
C ILE A 292 -6.53 -2.30 -0.81
N ASP A 293 -6.39 -0.98 -0.98
CA ASP A 293 -5.39 -0.22 -0.24
C ASP A 293 -5.69 -0.26 1.26
N THR A 294 -4.67 -0.46 2.08
CA THR A 294 -4.84 -0.60 3.54
C THR A 294 -5.48 0.66 4.13
N GLU A 295 -5.04 1.83 3.68
CA GLU A 295 -5.56 3.13 4.12
C GLU A 295 -7.05 3.32 3.81
N LEU A 296 -7.66 2.52 2.93
CA LEU A 296 -9.12 2.52 2.79
C LEU A 296 -9.78 2.22 4.13
N LEU A 297 -9.23 1.26 4.89
CA LEU A 297 -9.75 0.87 6.19
C LEU A 297 -9.21 1.79 7.28
N GLY A 298 -10.08 2.68 7.76
CA GLY A 298 -9.88 3.53 8.94
C GLY A 298 -9.45 4.95 8.61
N HIS A 299 -8.66 5.15 7.55
CA HIS A 299 -8.28 6.49 7.11
C HIS A 299 -9.34 7.10 6.19
N TRP A 300 -9.64 6.49 5.03
CA TRP A 300 -10.67 6.97 4.09
C TRP A 300 -12.08 6.57 4.50
N TRP A 301 -12.24 5.33 4.99
CA TRP A 301 -13.48 4.81 5.57
C TRP A 301 -13.26 4.50 7.04
N ALA A 302 -13.71 5.40 7.93
CA ALA A 302 -13.38 5.36 9.36
C ALA A 302 -13.79 4.05 10.04
N GLU A 303 -14.89 3.45 9.59
CA GLU A 303 -15.47 2.22 10.15
C GLU A 303 -14.89 0.95 9.52
N GLY A 304 -13.98 1.07 8.55
CA GLY A 304 -13.33 -0.05 7.89
C GLY A 304 -12.71 -1.08 8.84
N PRO A 305 -12.03 -0.69 9.94
CA PRO A 305 -11.52 -1.65 10.92
C PRO A 305 -12.64 -2.39 11.67
N TRP A 306 -13.78 -1.76 11.94
CA TRP A 306 -14.94 -2.44 12.53
C TRP A 306 -15.60 -3.41 11.54
N TRP A 307 -15.69 -3.04 10.28
CA TRP A 307 -16.14 -3.93 9.21
C TRP A 307 -15.20 -5.14 9.06
N LEU A 308 -13.88 -4.92 9.07
CA LEU A 308 -12.89 -5.99 8.98
C LEU A 308 -12.97 -6.92 10.19
N GLN A 309 -13.13 -6.37 11.40
CA GLN A 309 -13.30 -7.14 12.62
C GLN A 309 -14.50 -8.09 12.53
N GLU A 310 -15.67 -7.59 12.08
CA GLU A 310 -16.86 -8.43 11.90
C GLU A 310 -16.64 -9.44 10.77
N LEU A 311 -16.03 -9.04 9.65
CA LEU A 311 -15.76 -9.93 8.52
C LEU A 311 -14.91 -11.12 8.95
N VAL A 312 -13.82 -10.87 9.66
CA VAL A 312 -12.94 -11.90 10.20
C VAL A 312 -13.69 -12.78 11.20
N GLY A 313 -14.42 -12.19 12.14
CA GLY A 313 -15.13 -12.92 13.19
C GLY A 313 -16.31 -13.77 12.69
N ALA A 314 -16.96 -13.36 11.61
CA ALA A 314 -18.15 -14.02 11.06
C ALA A 314 -17.86 -14.95 9.86
N ALA A 315 -16.65 -14.92 9.28
CA ALA A 315 -16.35 -15.65 8.04
C ALA A 315 -16.69 -17.15 8.11
N GLU A 316 -16.24 -17.85 9.16
CA GLU A 316 -16.50 -19.29 9.31
C GLU A 316 -17.99 -19.59 9.55
N GLU A 317 -18.68 -18.78 10.36
CA GLU A 317 -20.12 -18.88 10.58
C GLU A 317 -20.89 -18.73 9.26
N GLU A 318 -20.47 -17.78 8.43
CA GLU A 318 -21.03 -17.54 7.10
C GLU A 318 -20.52 -18.54 6.03
N GLY A 319 -19.78 -19.58 6.42
CA GLY A 319 -19.33 -20.64 5.50
C GLY A 319 -18.23 -20.21 4.51
N VAL A 320 -17.53 -19.11 4.79
CA VAL A 320 -16.39 -18.61 4.01
C VAL A 320 -15.10 -18.93 4.75
N ARG A 321 -14.26 -19.79 4.18
CA ARG A 321 -12.94 -20.07 4.74
C ARG A 321 -11.94 -19.00 4.32
N MET A 322 -11.43 -18.25 5.29
CA MET A 322 -10.32 -17.31 5.07
C MET A 322 -8.98 -18.04 4.93
N LEU A 323 -8.15 -17.55 4.02
CA LEU A 323 -6.81 -18.06 3.73
C LEU A 323 -5.89 -16.87 3.47
N THR A 324 -4.64 -16.98 3.91
CA THR A 324 -3.56 -16.16 3.38
C THR A 324 -3.20 -16.63 1.96
N LEU A 325 -2.58 -15.77 1.14
CA LEU A 325 -2.15 -16.17 -0.21
C LEU A 325 -1.14 -17.33 -0.22
N PRO A 326 -0.17 -17.43 0.72
CA PRO A 326 0.66 -18.62 0.84
C PRO A 326 -0.14 -19.90 1.14
N GLU A 327 -1.17 -19.83 1.98
CA GLU A 327 -2.06 -20.97 2.21
C GLU A 327 -2.90 -21.31 0.98
N ALA A 328 -3.39 -20.28 0.27
CA ALA A 328 -4.15 -20.43 -0.96
C ALA A 328 -3.31 -21.07 -2.09
N LEU A 329 -2.02 -20.74 -2.17
CA LEU A 329 -1.07 -21.31 -3.12
C LEU A 329 -0.95 -22.84 -2.96
N VAL A 330 -1.04 -23.34 -1.73
CA VAL A 330 -1.04 -24.78 -1.43
C VAL A 330 -2.42 -25.41 -1.63
N ALA A 331 -3.49 -24.67 -1.30
CA ALA A 331 -4.85 -25.20 -1.27
C ALA A 331 -5.57 -25.23 -2.63
N HIS A 332 -5.14 -24.40 -3.59
CA HIS A 332 -5.76 -24.23 -4.90
C HIS A 332 -4.78 -24.49 -6.04
N GLU A 333 -5.21 -25.30 -7.00
CA GLU A 333 -4.45 -25.60 -8.20
C GLU A 333 -4.57 -24.45 -9.23
N ALA A 334 -3.42 -23.92 -9.65
CA ALA A 334 -3.35 -22.90 -10.68
C ALA A 334 -3.68 -23.47 -12.07
N VAL A 335 -4.20 -22.61 -12.94
CA VAL A 335 -4.64 -22.96 -14.30
C VAL A 335 -3.78 -22.22 -15.32
N GLU A 336 -3.32 -22.92 -16.34
CA GLU A 336 -2.67 -22.29 -17.50
C GLU A 336 -3.71 -21.57 -18.36
N ARG A 337 -3.55 -20.26 -18.53
CA ARG A 337 -4.32 -19.45 -19.47
C ARG A 337 -3.46 -18.27 -19.98
N PRO A 338 -3.81 -17.66 -21.12
CA PRO A 338 -3.13 -16.45 -21.59
C PRO A 338 -3.12 -15.36 -20.50
N VAL A 339 -1.96 -14.76 -20.29
CA VAL A 339 -1.79 -13.60 -19.41
C VAL A 339 -1.53 -12.37 -20.25
N HIS A 340 -2.16 -11.27 -19.88
CA HIS A 340 -2.17 -10.03 -20.64
C HIS A 340 -1.51 -8.89 -19.87
N GLU A 341 -0.87 -7.98 -20.59
CA GLU A 341 -0.38 -6.72 -20.02
C GLU A 341 -1.54 -5.93 -19.42
N GLY A 342 -1.32 -5.36 -18.23
CA GLY A 342 -2.34 -4.63 -17.50
C GLY A 342 -1.84 -4.13 -16.15
N SER A 343 -2.72 -3.41 -15.47
CA SER A 343 -2.58 -3.01 -14.07
C SER A 343 -3.96 -3.03 -13.42
N TRP A 344 -4.02 -2.91 -12.10
CA TRP A 344 -5.28 -2.75 -11.38
C TRP A 344 -5.88 -1.33 -11.43
N GLY A 345 -5.13 -0.38 -12.03
CA GLY A 345 -5.46 1.04 -12.11
C GLY A 345 -6.59 1.37 -13.08
N GLU A 346 -6.65 2.64 -13.50
CA GLU A 346 -7.67 3.14 -14.42
C GLU A 346 -7.58 2.45 -15.79
N GLY A 347 -8.74 2.17 -16.39
CA GLY A 347 -8.84 1.46 -17.67
C GLY A 347 -8.28 0.03 -17.68
N LYS A 348 -7.83 -0.49 -16.53
CA LYS A 348 -7.15 -1.80 -16.38
C LYS A 348 -5.93 -1.95 -17.29
N SER A 349 -5.25 -0.82 -17.51
CA SER A 349 -4.13 -0.67 -18.41
C SER A 349 -2.97 0.02 -17.72
N LEU A 350 -1.90 0.35 -18.44
CA LEU A 350 -0.78 1.10 -17.90
C LEU A 350 -0.92 2.62 -18.09
N GLU A 351 -2.08 3.12 -18.55
CA GLU A 351 -2.27 4.52 -18.98
C GLU A 351 -2.00 5.56 -17.88
N THR A 352 -2.29 5.25 -16.62
CA THR A 352 -1.98 6.12 -15.47
C THR A 352 -0.48 6.41 -15.35
N TRP A 353 0.39 5.52 -15.85
CA TRP A 353 1.85 5.64 -15.83
C TRP A 353 2.48 5.60 -17.23
N ASP A 354 1.66 5.65 -18.27
CA ASP A 354 2.07 5.57 -19.67
C ASP A 354 1.08 6.33 -20.56
N SER A 355 1.01 7.64 -20.35
CA SER A 355 0.17 8.55 -21.13
C SER A 355 0.93 9.86 -21.41
N PRO A 356 0.46 10.67 -22.38
CA PRO A 356 1.07 11.97 -22.67
C PRO A 356 1.15 12.89 -21.45
N ASP A 357 0.18 12.82 -20.53
CA ASP A 357 0.06 13.72 -19.39
C ASP A 357 1.20 13.55 -18.38
N VAL A 358 1.70 12.33 -18.19
CA VAL A 358 2.78 12.00 -17.23
C VAL A 358 4.12 11.66 -17.92
N ALA A 359 4.19 11.83 -19.24
CA ALA A 359 5.31 11.35 -20.05
C ALA A 359 6.65 11.99 -19.66
N ASP A 360 6.65 13.25 -19.23
CA ASP A 360 7.85 13.96 -18.82
C ASP A 360 8.46 13.40 -17.53
N LEU A 361 7.65 13.06 -16.53
CA LEU A 361 8.04 12.36 -15.31
C LEU A 361 8.61 10.98 -15.63
N VAL A 362 7.84 10.15 -16.35
CA VAL A 362 8.19 8.76 -16.63
C VAL A 362 9.43 8.68 -17.52
N TRP A 363 9.51 9.50 -18.57
CA TRP A 363 10.69 9.51 -19.45
C TRP A 363 11.89 10.19 -18.77
N GLY A 364 11.66 11.13 -17.85
CA GLY A 364 12.67 11.70 -16.97
C GLY A 364 13.37 10.62 -16.14
N ALA A 365 12.59 9.82 -15.42
CA ALA A 365 13.07 8.69 -14.63
C ALA A 365 13.86 7.68 -15.48
N ARG A 366 13.36 7.34 -16.67
CA ARG A 366 14.05 6.44 -17.61
C ARG A 366 15.38 7.00 -18.10
N ARG A 367 15.47 8.30 -18.39
CA ARG A 367 16.74 8.95 -18.79
C ARG A 367 17.75 8.97 -17.64
N LEU A 368 17.29 9.21 -16.42
CA LEU A 368 18.14 9.16 -15.23
C LEU A 368 18.68 7.75 -14.98
N GLU A 369 17.87 6.71 -15.16
CA GLU A 369 18.30 5.31 -15.10
C GLU A 369 19.45 5.02 -16.07
N LEU A 370 19.35 5.47 -17.33
CA LEU A 370 20.42 5.30 -18.31
C LEU A 370 21.68 6.10 -17.96
N ARG A 371 21.53 7.28 -17.33
CA ARG A 371 22.67 8.06 -16.82
C ARG A 371 23.35 7.33 -15.66
N MET A 372 22.59 6.71 -14.76
CA MET A 372 23.14 5.90 -13.67
C MET A 372 24.02 4.77 -14.22
N LEU A 373 23.52 4.01 -15.19
CA LEU A 373 24.28 2.91 -15.81
C LEU A 373 25.56 3.42 -16.47
N ARG A 374 25.53 4.58 -17.13
CA ARG A 374 26.74 5.20 -17.67
C ARG A 374 27.73 5.59 -16.57
N ALA A 375 27.23 6.19 -15.49
CA ALA A 375 28.05 6.63 -14.35
C ALA A 375 28.70 5.44 -13.62
N MET A 376 28.00 4.32 -13.50
CA MET A 376 28.56 3.07 -12.94
C MET A 376 29.73 2.50 -13.76
N GLY A 377 29.90 2.92 -15.01
CA GLY A 377 31.07 2.58 -15.83
C GLY A 377 32.28 3.50 -15.61
N ASP A 378 32.13 4.59 -14.84
CA ASP A 378 33.22 5.52 -14.55
C ASP A 378 34.00 5.04 -13.30
N PRO A 379 35.30 4.71 -13.41
CA PRO A 379 36.09 4.24 -12.28
C PRO A 379 36.37 5.33 -11.23
N SER A 380 36.07 6.60 -11.51
CA SER A 380 36.21 7.71 -10.56
C SER A 380 35.02 7.87 -9.63
N LEU A 381 33.86 7.26 -9.96
CA LEU A 381 32.67 7.32 -9.12
C LEU A 381 32.90 6.52 -7.83
N SER A 382 32.87 7.20 -6.69
CA SER A 382 33.02 6.53 -5.40
C SER A 382 31.80 5.64 -5.09
N ALA A 383 32.00 4.59 -4.30
CA ALA A 383 30.90 3.71 -3.89
C ALA A 383 29.79 4.48 -3.13
N ALA A 384 30.17 5.41 -2.24
CA ALA A 384 29.22 6.22 -1.48
C ALA A 384 28.37 7.14 -2.39
N ALA A 385 29.01 7.76 -3.38
CA ALA A 385 28.34 8.55 -4.40
C ALA A 385 27.38 7.69 -5.25
N ALA A 386 27.82 6.52 -5.70
CA ALA A 386 27.00 5.58 -6.45
C ALA A 386 25.79 5.08 -5.66
N GLU A 387 25.97 4.73 -4.39
CA GLU A 387 24.87 4.34 -3.50
C GLU A 387 23.87 5.48 -3.29
N ARG A 388 24.35 6.72 -3.07
CA ARG A 388 23.46 7.88 -2.97
C ARG A 388 22.67 8.07 -4.26
N ALA A 389 23.35 8.09 -5.41
CA ALA A 389 22.70 8.27 -6.71
C ALA A 389 21.67 7.16 -7.01
N ALA A 390 21.95 5.92 -6.62
CA ALA A 390 20.99 4.82 -6.73
C ALA A 390 19.76 5.01 -5.83
N ARG A 391 19.92 5.47 -4.58
CA ARG A 391 18.77 5.76 -3.71
C ARG A 391 17.90 6.89 -4.27
N GLU A 392 18.51 7.94 -4.81
CA GLU A 392 17.79 9.02 -5.50
C GLU A 392 17.08 8.52 -6.76
N LEU A 393 17.71 7.64 -7.54
CA LEU A 393 17.08 7.00 -8.68
C LEU A 393 15.85 6.18 -8.26
N LEU A 394 15.95 5.39 -7.18
CA LEU A 394 14.81 4.66 -6.63
C LEU A 394 13.69 5.64 -6.27
N ALA A 395 13.99 6.74 -5.58
CA ALA A 395 12.99 7.74 -5.21
C ALA A 395 12.30 8.37 -6.43
N VAL A 396 13.06 8.76 -7.47
CA VAL A 396 12.49 9.28 -8.74
C VAL A 396 11.58 8.28 -9.44
N GLN A 397 11.86 6.98 -9.31
CA GLN A 397 11.12 5.92 -9.99
C GLN A 397 9.79 5.53 -9.32
N SER A 398 9.41 6.14 -8.19
CA SER A 398 8.15 5.83 -7.52
C SER A 398 6.93 6.06 -8.43
N SER A 399 5.98 5.12 -8.41
CA SER A 399 4.74 5.22 -9.21
C SER A 399 3.87 6.38 -8.74
N ASP A 400 3.99 6.76 -7.47
CA ASP A 400 3.16 7.76 -6.81
C ASP A 400 3.25 9.13 -7.50
N TRP A 401 4.40 9.48 -8.09
CA TRP A 401 4.57 10.79 -8.73
C TRP A 401 3.70 10.94 -9.97
N ALA A 402 3.76 9.98 -10.88
CA ALA A 402 2.92 9.96 -12.07
C ALA A 402 1.44 9.77 -11.70
N PHE A 403 1.14 8.95 -10.68
CA PHE A 403 -0.22 8.77 -10.18
C PHE A 403 -0.83 10.09 -9.67
N MET A 404 -0.13 10.80 -8.79
CA MET A 404 -0.61 12.06 -8.21
C MET A 404 -0.80 13.15 -9.27
N ASP A 405 0.09 13.21 -10.26
CA ASP A 405 0.00 14.17 -11.35
C ASP A 405 -1.18 13.86 -12.28
N HIS A 406 -1.32 12.60 -12.72
CA HIS A 406 -2.44 12.15 -13.53
C HIS A 406 -3.81 12.43 -12.87
N ARG A 407 -3.89 12.29 -11.54
CA ARG A 407 -5.12 12.54 -10.77
C ARG A 407 -5.29 13.99 -10.30
N GLY A 408 -4.28 14.86 -10.49
CA GLY A 408 -4.28 16.25 -10.02
C GLY A 408 -4.40 16.39 -8.49
N GLN A 409 -3.91 15.42 -7.72
CA GLN A 409 -4.20 15.30 -6.28
C GLN A 409 -3.26 16.13 -5.38
N ALA A 410 -2.13 16.61 -5.90
CA ALA A 410 -1.10 17.29 -5.10
C ALA A 410 -0.46 18.50 -5.79
N GLY A 411 -1.13 19.11 -6.78
CA GLY A 411 -0.62 20.28 -7.49
C GLY A 411 0.77 20.02 -8.11
N ASP A 412 1.73 20.91 -7.85
CA ASP A 412 3.11 20.81 -8.35
C ASP A 412 4.03 19.89 -7.51
N TYR A 413 3.51 19.30 -6.43
CA TYR A 413 4.30 18.48 -5.51
C TYR A 413 5.03 17.31 -6.18
N PRO A 414 4.39 16.49 -7.07
CA PRO A 414 5.07 15.37 -7.72
C PRO A 414 6.25 15.81 -8.59
N PHE A 415 6.07 16.91 -9.31
CA PHE A 415 7.13 17.52 -10.13
C PHE A 415 8.28 18.01 -9.27
N ARG A 416 7.99 18.76 -8.20
CA ARG A 416 9.02 19.26 -7.28
C ARG A 416 9.82 18.11 -6.68
N ARG A 417 9.16 17.05 -6.21
CA ARG A 417 9.83 15.86 -5.64
C ARG A 417 10.71 15.17 -6.67
N THR A 418 10.19 14.95 -7.87
CA THR A 418 10.94 14.32 -8.97
C THR A 418 12.18 15.14 -9.34
N LEU A 419 12.05 16.46 -9.47
CA LEU A 419 13.16 17.36 -9.79
C LEU A 419 14.22 17.37 -8.68
N THR A 420 13.81 17.49 -7.42
CA THR A 420 14.76 17.48 -6.28
C THR A 420 15.56 16.18 -6.21
N HIS A 421 14.91 15.02 -6.39
CA HIS A 421 15.63 13.74 -6.41
C HIS A 421 16.53 13.61 -7.65
N ALA A 422 16.09 14.11 -8.81
CA ALA A 422 16.91 14.12 -10.03
C ALA A 422 18.16 15.00 -9.87
N GLU A 423 18.03 16.19 -9.26
CA GLU A 423 19.14 17.09 -8.96
C GLU A 423 20.12 16.43 -8.00
N ALA A 424 19.63 15.91 -6.86
CA ALA A 424 20.46 15.23 -5.87
C ALA A 424 21.19 13.99 -6.44
N MET A 425 20.54 13.26 -7.37
CA MET A 425 21.17 12.15 -8.09
C MET A 425 22.34 12.63 -8.95
N LEU A 426 22.16 13.70 -9.72
CA LEU A 426 23.20 14.22 -10.60
C LEU A 426 24.33 14.86 -9.78
N GLU A 427 24.01 15.56 -8.70
CA GLU A 427 25.01 16.06 -7.75
C GLU A 427 25.84 14.92 -7.16
N ALA A 428 25.21 13.82 -6.75
CA ALA A 428 25.93 12.66 -6.25
C ALA A 428 26.87 12.04 -7.30
N ILE A 429 26.51 12.09 -8.59
CA ILE A 429 27.34 11.55 -9.67
C ILE A 429 28.48 12.51 -10.06
N ASP A 430 28.16 13.80 -10.21
CA ASP A 430 29.03 14.78 -10.88
C ASP A 430 29.83 15.66 -9.89
N SER A 431 29.43 15.73 -8.61
CA SER A 431 30.12 16.53 -7.59
C SER A 431 31.25 15.77 -6.91
N SER A 432 32.32 16.48 -6.57
CA SER A 432 33.39 15.97 -5.70
C SER A 432 33.07 16.13 -4.20
N GLU A 433 32.01 16.87 -3.86
CA GLU A 433 31.59 17.08 -2.48
C GLU A 433 30.81 15.88 -1.94
N ALA A 434 30.89 15.66 -0.63
CA ALA A 434 30.08 14.62 0.00
C ALA A 434 28.58 14.99 -0.15
N PRO A 435 27.70 14.04 -0.52
CA PRO A 435 26.29 14.34 -0.68
C PRO A 435 25.66 14.81 0.64
N GLU A 436 24.78 15.82 0.58
CA GLU A 436 24.04 16.25 1.76
C GLU A 436 23.07 15.14 2.26
N PRO A 437 22.83 15.04 3.58
CA PRO A 437 22.01 13.99 4.18
C PRO A 437 20.49 14.26 4.03
N GLY A 438 20.04 14.84 2.91
CA GLY A 438 18.62 15.20 2.70
C GLY A 438 17.65 14.01 2.65
N MET A 439 18.18 12.80 2.46
CA MET A 439 17.44 11.54 2.51
C MET A 439 17.96 10.76 3.71
N ARG A 440 17.07 10.35 4.61
CA ARG A 440 17.44 9.76 5.90
C ARG A 440 17.58 8.25 5.79
N ASN A 441 16.49 7.51 5.53
CA ASN A 441 16.50 6.04 5.67
C ASN A 441 15.99 5.26 4.44
N LEU A 442 16.05 5.82 3.22
CA LEU A 442 15.56 5.09 2.04
C LEU A 442 16.55 4.02 1.56
N ALA A 443 16.08 2.77 1.42
CA ALA A 443 16.84 1.61 0.96
C ALA A 443 18.24 1.52 1.61
N PRO A 444 18.33 1.40 2.95
CA PRO A 444 19.61 1.42 3.67
C PRO A 444 20.53 0.28 3.19
N ASP A 445 19.95 -0.90 2.92
CA ASP A 445 20.64 -2.12 2.46
C ASP A 445 20.57 -2.35 0.94
N LEU A 446 20.49 -1.26 0.19
CA LEU A 446 20.68 -1.27 -1.26
C LEU A 446 22.01 -1.97 -1.63
N SER A 447 21.97 -2.80 -2.67
CA SER A 447 23.16 -3.28 -3.37
C SER A 447 23.15 -2.78 -4.81
N LEU A 448 24.32 -2.33 -5.27
CA LEU A 448 24.55 -1.89 -6.64
C LEU A 448 24.80 -3.04 -7.63
N SER A 449 24.89 -4.29 -7.17
CA SER A 449 25.13 -5.45 -8.04
C SER A 449 24.22 -5.50 -9.27
N PRO A 450 22.90 -5.20 -9.19
CA PRO A 450 22.03 -5.21 -10.36
C PRO A 450 22.42 -4.22 -11.47
N LEU A 451 23.15 -3.15 -11.13
CA LEU A 451 23.63 -2.13 -12.08
C LEU A 451 25.01 -2.46 -12.66
N LEU A 452 25.70 -3.45 -12.09
CA LEU A 452 27.02 -3.92 -12.53
C LEU A 452 26.94 -5.17 -13.40
N GLU A 453 25.79 -5.86 -13.39
CA GLU A 453 25.55 -7.01 -14.25
C GLU A 453 25.30 -6.56 -15.70
N PRO A 454 25.91 -7.25 -16.69
CA PRO A 454 25.81 -6.89 -18.11
C PRO A 454 24.42 -7.09 -18.73
#